data_AF-A0A1J3D4U8-F1
#
_entry.id   AF-A0A1J3D4U8-F1
#
_cell.length_a   1.000
_cell.length_b   1.000
_cell.length_c   1.000
_cell.angle_alpha   90.00
_cell.angle_beta   90.00
_cell.angle_gamma   90.00
#
_symmetry.space_group_name_H-M   'P 1'
#
loop_
_entity.id
_entity.type
_entity.pdbx_description
1 polymer ?
#
loop_
_entity_poly.entity_id
_entity_poly.type
_entity_poly.pdbx_seq_one_letter_code
_entity_poly.pdbx_strand_id
1 'polypeptide(L)'
;NQTDLWTFNNLGLLILKRLARDQDNCGKIGKTKGLLSKIVDFTYAEKRLLRDPNVGVAEPYKILAVRRSLKLLRRLVTTTGATGKNLRSNISGIVFTVSNIRETLRHGKKRPELQKIGAEILTFLALDEGATEKIGGTGGVLKGLLNIF
;
A
#
# COMPACT_ATOMS: atom_id res chain seq x y z
N ASN A 1 -8.90 -20.25 -13.92
CA ASN A 1 -8.77 -20.79 -12.54
C ASN A 1 -8.28 -19.65 -11.61
N GLN A 2 -8.15 -19.85 -10.28
CA GLN A 2 -7.77 -18.76 -9.36
C GLN A 2 -6.35 -18.19 -9.63
N THR A 3 -5.45 -19.00 -10.18
CA THR A 3 -4.08 -18.62 -10.56
C THR A 3 -4.06 -17.63 -11.72
N ASP A 4 -4.90 -17.82 -12.73
CA ASP A 4 -5.02 -16.91 -13.88
C ASP A 4 -5.44 -15.50 -13.46
N LEU A 5 -6.38 -15.40 -12.50
CA LEU A 5 -6.86 -14.13 -11.98
C LEU A 5 -5.75 -13.33 -11.28
N TRP A 6 -4.97 -13.99 -10.41
CA TRP A 6 -3.86 -13.33 -9.73
C TRP A 6 -2.76 -12.90 -10.71
N THR A 7 -2.52 -13.69 -11.75
CA THR A 7 -1.57 -13.34 -12.81
C THR A 7 -1.99 -12.05 -13.52
N PHE A 8 -3.26 -11.96 -13.90
CA PHE A 8 -3.81 -10.77 -14.56
C PHE A 8 -3.80 -9.53 -13.65
N ASN A 9 -4.21 -9.68 -12.39
CA ASN A 9 -4.15 -8.61 -11.39
C ASN A 9 -2.72 -8.09 -11.19
N ASN A 10 -1.75 -9.00 -11.14
CA ASN A 10 -0.35 -8.63 -11.05
C ASN A 10 0.11 -7.83 -12.27
N LEU A 11 -0.30 -8.22 -13.49
CA LEU A 11 -0.02 -7.46 -14.71
C LEU A 11 -0.58 -6.04 -14.63
N GLY A 12 -1.85 -5.88 -14.24
CA GLY A 12 -2.47 -4.58 -14.05
C GLY A 12 -1.71 -3.70 -13.05
N LEU A 13 -1.37 -4.24 -11.87
CA LEU A 13 -0.57 -3.52 -10.87
C LEU A 13 0.82 -3.12 -11.39
N LEU A 14 1.45 -3.95 -12.23
CA LEU A 14 2.74 -3.63 -12.84
C LEU A 14 2.62 -2.49 -13.85
N ILE A 15 1.57 -2.50 -14.68
CA ILE A 15 1.29 -1.44 -15.65
C ILE A 15 1.07 -0.12 -14.91
N LEU A 16 0.18 -0.09 -13.92
CA LEU A 16 -0.09 1.10 -13.11
C LEU A 16 1.17 1.63 -12.43
N LYS A 17 2.00 0.75 -11.86
CA LYS A 17 3.28 1.15 -11.25
C LYS A 17 4.25 1.76 -12.27
N ARG A 18 4.25 1.29 -13.51
CA ARG A 18 5.08 1.87 -14.58
C ARG A 18 4.55 3.25 -15.00
N LEU A 19 3.23 3.38 -15.17
CA LEU A 19 2.58 4.65 -15.50
C LEU A 19 2.80 5.72 -14.43
N ALA A 20 2.70 5.35 -13.16
CA ALA A 20 2.90 6.25 -12.02
C ALA A 20 4.35 6.79 -11.88
N ARG A 21 5.28 6.42 -12.77
CA ARG A 21 6.57 7.12 -12.86
C ARG A 21 6.40 8.55 -13.36
N ASP A 22 5.41 8.78 -14.19
CA ASP A 22 5.02 10.11 -14.66
C ASP A 22 4.01 10.75 -13.70
N GLN A 23 4.21 12.03 -13.37
CA GLN A 23 3.41 12.74 -12.37
C GLN A 23 1.99 13.06 -12.87
N ASP A 24 1.81 13.30 -14.17
CA ASP A 24 0.49 13.52 -14.77
C ASP A 24 -0.33 12.22 -14.71
N ASN A 25 0.31 11.09 -15.00
CA ASN A 25 -0.28 9.77 -14.84
C ASN A 25 -0.67 9.45 -13.39
N CYS A 26 0.11 9.87 -12.39
CA CYS A 26 -0.31 9.77 -10.98
C CYS A 26 -1.63 10.53 -10.74
N GLY A 27 -1.77 11.73 -11.30
CA GLY A 27 -3.01 12.50 -11.22
C GLY A 27 -4.19 11.81 -11.89
N LYS A 28 -3.99 11.23 -13.08
CA LYS A 28 -5.01 10.45 -13.79
C LYS A 28 -5.45 9.22 -12.98
N ILE A 29 -4.49 8.45 -12.47
CA ILE A 29 -4.75 7.29 -11.58
C ILE A 29 -5.57 7.71 -10.37
N GLY A 30 -5.23 8.84 -9.74
CA GLY A 30 -5.92 9.35 -8.56
C GLY A 30 -7.36 9.82 -8.83
N LYS A 31 -7.66 10.23 -10.07
CA LYS A 31 -8.99 10.70 -10.50
C LYS A 31 -9.87 9.58 -11.05
N THR A 32 -9.30 8.44 -11.47
CA THR A 32 -10.09 7.31 -11.97
C THR A 32 -10.94 6.71 -10.84
N LYS A 33 -12.26 6.81 -10.98
CA LYS A 33 -13.24 6.37 -9.99
C LYS A 33 -12.99 4.90 -9.60
N GLY A 34 -12.89 4.65 -8.29
CA GLY A 34 -12.71 3.31 -7.72
C GLY A 34 -11.29 2.73 -7.83
N LEU A 35 -10.40 3.32 -8.62
CA LEU A 35 -9.07 2.74 -8.85
C LEU A 35 -8.18 2.78 -7.60
N LEU A 36 -8.17 3.90 -6.87
CA LEU A 36 -7.41 4.00 -5.61
C LEU A 36 -7.89 2.98 -4.58
N SER A 37 -9.22 2.82 -4.42
CA SER A 37 -9.79 1.79 -3.54
C SER A 37 -9.31 0.41 -3.95
N LYS A 38 -9.35 0.09 -5.25
CA LYS A 38 -8.90 -1.20 -5.76
C LYS A 38 -7.41 -1.46 -5.50
N ILE A 39 -6.57 -0.43 -5.63
CA ILE A 39 -5.14 -0.52 -5.29
C ILE A 39 -4.96 -0.80 -3.79
N VAL A 40 -5.72 -0.11 -2.93
CA VAL A 40 -5.69 -0.31 -1.48
C VAL A 40 -6.18 -1.71 -1.09
N ASP A 41 -7.18 -2.28 -1.77
CA ASP A 41 -7.61 -3.67 -1.52
C ASP A 41 -6.44 -4.65 -1.71
N PHE A 42 -5.60 -4.42 -2.72
CA PHE A 42 -4.41 -5.26 -2.95
C PHE A 42 -3.27 -5.00 -1.95
N THR A 43 -3.33 -3.99 -1.08
CA THR A 43 -2.33 -3.82 -0.01
C THR A 43 -2.65 -4.66 1.22
N TYR A 44 -3.86 -5.20 1.32
CA TYR A 44 -4.19 -6.16 2.35
C TYR A 44 -3.34 -7.42 2.21
N ALA A 45 -2.71 -7.82 3.30
CA ALA A 45 -1.91 -9.03 3.37
C ALA A 45 -2.34 -9.84 4.59
N GLU A 46 -2.77 -11.07 4.34
CA GLU A 46 -3.11 -12.01 5.40
C GLU A 46 -1.90 -12.20 6.33
N LYS A 47 -2.15 -12.25 7.64
CA LYS A 47 -1.12 -12.43 8.67
C LYS A 47 -0.19 -13.62 8.39
N ARG A 48 -0.73 -14.74 7.89
CA ARG A 48 0.07 -15.93 7.51
C ARG A 48 1.02 -15.64 6.35
N LEU A 49 0.57 -14.88 5.35
CA LEU A 49 1.37 -14.50 4.19
C LEU A 49 2.58 -13.62 4.58
N LEU A 50 2.40 -12.76 5.59
CA LEU A 50 3.46 -11.89 6.10
C LEU A 50 4.44 -12.60 7.05
N ARG A 51 3.94 -13.54 7.87
CA ARG A 51 4.73 -14.21 8.92
C ARG A 51 5.48 -15.45 8.46
N ASP A 52 4.90 -16.20 7.54
CA ASP A 52 5.45 -17.47 7.07
C ASP A 52 6.07 -17.32 5.66
N PRO A 53 7.40 -17.41 5.53
CA PRO A 53 8.06 -17.41 4.23
C PRO A 53 7.56 -18.53 3.31
N ASN A 54 7.23 -19.70 3.86
CA ASN A 54 6.80 -20.89 3.10
C ASN A 54 5.41 -20.67 2.48
N VAL A 55 4.51 -19.97 3.16
CA VAL A 55 3.23 -19.55 2.56
C VAL A 55 3.45 -18.61 1.38
N GLY A 56 4.49 -17.78 1.41
CA GLY A 56 4.88 -16.97 0.26
C GLY A 56 5.38 -17.78 -0.93
N VAL A 57 5.94 -18.97 -0.69
CA VAL A 57 6.34 -19.92 -1.74
C VAL A 57 5.12 -20.66 -2.30
N ALA A 58 4.15 -21.01 -1.45
CA ALA A 58 2.90 -21.67 -1.86
C ALA A 58 1.93 -20.71 -2.57
N GLU A 59 1.92 -19.43 -2.19
CA GLU A 59 1.03 -18.39 -2.74
C GLU A 59 1.82 -17.21 -3.36
N PRO A 60 2.71 -17.46 -4.34
CA PRO A 60 3.68 -16.47 -4.83
C PRO A 60 3.02 -15.27 -5.52
N TYR A 61 1.87 -15.50 -6.18
CA TYR A 61 1.15 -14.45 -6.88
C TYR A 61 0.43 -13.48 -5.92
N LYS A 62 -0.01 -13.96 -4.75
CA LYS A 62 -0.65 -13.09 -3.74
C LYS A 62 0.37 -12.17 -3.09
N ILE A 63 1.51 -12.71 -2.64
CA ILE A 63 2.58 -11.88 -2.07
C ILE A 63 3.15 -10.91 -3.11
N LEU A 64 3.21 -11.32 -4.38
CA LEU A 64 3.61 -10.43 -5.46
C LEU A 64 2.63 -9.26 -5.65
N ALA A 65 1.32 -9.52 -5.56
CA ALA A 65 0.29 -8.50 -5.67
C ALA A 65 0.40 -7.48 -4.52
N VAL A 66 0.52 -7.94 -3.27
CA VAL A 66 0.78 -7.10 -2.09
C VAL A 66 2.02 -6.24 -2.28
N ARG A 67 3.12 -6.84 -2.74
CA ARG A 67 4.37 -6.10 -2.96
C ARG A 67 4.23 -5.04 -4.07
N ARG A 68 3.52 -5.35 -5.15
CA ARG A 68 3.32 -4.41 -6.28
C ARG A 68 2.39 -3.28 -5.89
N SER A 69 1.29 -3.56 -5.18
CA SER A 69 0.33 -2.57 -4.70
C SER A 69 0.96 -1.63 -3.68
N LEU A 70 1.72 -2.13 -2.70
CA LEU A 70 2.46 -1.29 -1.76
C LEU A 70 3.45 -0.37 -2.46
N LYS A 71 4.22 -0.87 -3.45
CA LYS A 71 5.15 -0.03 -4.23
C LYS A 71 4.44 1.02 -5.06
N LEU A 72 3.29 0.69 -5.64
CA LEU A 72 2.45 1.63 -6.39
C LEU A 72 1.86 2.70 -5.45
N LEU A 73 1.28 2.29 -4.33
CA LEU A 73 0.71 3.20 -3.35
C LEU A 73 1.77 4.16 -2.80
N ARG A 74 2.96 3.64 -2.47
CA ARG A 74 4.13 4.46 -2.11
C ARG A 74 4.43 5.51 -3.19
N ARG A 75 4.48 5.11 -4.46
CA ARG A 75 4.74 6.05 -5.56
C ARG A 75 3.69 7.17 -5.62
N LEU A 76 2.41 6.83 -5.45
CA LEU A 76 1.32 7.81 -5.47
C LEU A 76 1.40 8.80 -4.30
N VAL A 77 1.65 8.33 -3.08
CA VAL A 77 1.73 9.24 -1.90
C VAL A 77 2.98 10.12 -1.92
N THR A 78 4.04 9.69 -2.62
CA THR A 78 5.28 10.47 -2.83
C THR A 78 5.16 11.54 -3.93
N THR A 79 4.06 11.59 -4.67
CA THR A 79 3.85 12.64 -5.67
C THR A 79 3.85 14.02 -4.98
N THR A 80 4.45 15.00 -5.63
CA THR A 80 4.64 16.36 -5.12
C THR A 80 3.58 17.32 -5.67
N GLY A 81 3.58 18.56 -5.17
CA GLY A 81 2.67 19.60 -5.62
C GLY A 81 1.20 19.33 -5.29
N ALA A 82 0.29 20.04 -5.98
CA ALA A 82 -1.16 19.93 -5.77
C ALA A 82 -1.70 18.52 -6.02
N THR A 83 -1.20 17.84 -7.06
CA THR A 83 -1.51 16.43 -7.34
C THR A 83 -1.18 15.54 -6.15
N GLY A 84 -0.01 15.76 -5.54
CA GLY A 84 0.46 15.00 -4.37
C GLY A 84 -0.43 15.18 -3.16
N LYS A 85 -0.80 16.44 -2.86
CA LYS A 85 -1.73 16.78 -1.78
C LYS A 85 -3.06 16.06 -1.96
N ASN A 86 -3.65 16.14 -3.16
CA ASN A 86 -4.92 15.48 -3.47
C ASN A 86 -4.82 13.95 -3.37
N LEU A 87 -3.73 13.35 -3.85
CA LEU A 87 -3.52 11.90 -3.74
C LEU A 87 -3.45 11.45 -2.28
N ARG A 88 -2.69 12.15 -1.42
CA ARG A 88 -2.61 11.81 0.01
C ARG A 88 -3.95 11.91 0.70
N SER A 89 -4.70 12.99 0.47
CA SER A 89 -6.05 13.18 1.02
C SER A 89 -7.03 12.08 0.54
N ASN A 90 -7.04 11.77 -0.76
CA ASN A 90 -7.92 10.74 -1.31
C ASN A 90 -7.55 9.34 -0.80
N ILE A 91 -6.26 9.02 -0.71
CA ILE A 91 -5.77 7.73 -0.24
C ILE A 91 -6.03 7.55 1.26
N SER A 92 -5.80 8.59 2.08
CA SER A 92 -6.12 8.57 3.51
C SER A 92 -7.64 8.54 3.76
N GLY A 93 -8.43 9.03 2.82
CA GLY A 93 -9.90 8.92 2.79
C GLY A 93 -10.43 7.48 2.74
N ILE A 94 -9.65 6.53 2.22
CA ILE A 94 -10.07 5.13 2.09
C ILE A 94 -9.91 4.41 3.43
N VAL A 95 -11.03 3.88 3.95
CA VAL A 95 -11.17 3.27 5.29
C VAL A 95 -10.06 2.27 5.63
N PHE A 96 -9.68 1.41 4.68
CA PHE A 96 -8.73 0.34 4.94
C PHE A 96 -7.26 0.73 4.78
N THR A 97 -6.94 1.92 4.25
CA THR A 97 -5.56 2.32 3.93
C THR A 97 -4.63 2.16 5.13
N VAL A 98 -4.91 2.85 6.25
CA VAL A 98 -4.02 2.84 7.42
C VAL A 98 -3.95 1.45 8.05
N SER A 99 -5.09 0.74 8.12
CA SER A 99 -5.15 -0.60 8.71
C SER A 99 -4.35 -1.64 7.93
N ASN A 100 -4.38 -1.61 6.59
CA ASN A 100 -3.61 -2.53 5.76
C ASN A 100 -2.10 -2.30 5.94
N ILE A 101 -1.68 -1.04 6.00
CA ILE A 101 -0.28 -0.69 6.26
C ILE A 101 0.13 -1.11 7.67
N ARG A 102 -0.72 -0.88 8.68
CA ARG A 102 -0.50 -1.37 10.06
C ARG A 102 -0.24 -2.88 10.10
N GLU A 103 -1.02 -3.70 9.40
CA GLU A 103 -0.81 -5.15 9.39
C GLU A 103 0.55 -5.53 8.78
N THR A 104 0.96 -4.82 7.73
CA THR A 104 2.30 -4.97 7.14
C THR A 104 3.40 -4.67 8.16
N LEU A 105 3.27 -3.56 8.91
CA LEU A 105 4.24 -3.21 9.96
C LEU A 105 4.25 -4.25 11.09
N ARG A 106 3.06 -4.66 11.56
CA ARG A 106 2.89 -5.54 12.71
C ARG A 106 3.36 -6.98 12.45
N HIS A 107 3.25 -7.45 11.22
CA HIS A 107 3.45 -8.88 10.90
C HIS A 107 4.56 -9.15 9.89
N GLY A 108 5.15 -8.10 9.30
CA GLY A 108 6.19 -8.21 8.28
C GLY A 108 7.62 -8.43 8.79
N LYS A 109 7.86 -8.87 10.05
CA LYS A 109 9.24 -9.06 10.58
C LYS A 109 10.11 -10.00 9.73
N LYS A 110 9.51 -10.96 9.02
CA LYS A 110 10.19 -11.87 8.09
C LYS A 110 10.28 -11.31 6.65
N ARG A 111 9.79 -10.09 6.43
CA ARG A 111 9.69 -9.35 5.17
C ARG A 111 10.00 -7.86 5.39
N PRO A 112 11.20 -7.52 5.91
CA PRO A 112 11.55 -6.15 6.31
C PRO A 112 11.44 -5.14 5.15
N GLU A 113 11.57 -5.59 3.90
CA GLU A 113 11.36 -4.75 2.72
C GLU A 113 9.92 -4.25 2.60
N LEU A 114 8.93 -5.04 3.02
CA LEU A 114 7.53 -4.62 3.03
C LEU A 114 7.24 -3.69 4.22
N GLN A 115 7.83 -3.96 5.38
CA GLN A 115 7.73 -3.06 6.55
C GLN A 115 8.29 -1.68 6.22
N LYS A 116 9.46 -1.60 5.56
CA LYS A 116 10.06 -0.34 5.12
C LYS A 116 9.13 0.43 4.19
N ILE A 117 8.55 -0.23 3.17
CA ILE A 117 7.61 0.42 2.25
C ILE A 117 6.36 0.91 3.01
N GLY A 118 5.85 0.10 3.95
CA GLY A 118 4.72 0.49 4.79
C GLY A 118 5.02 1.74 5.62
N ALA A 119 6.19 1.81 6.25
CA ALA A 119 6.62 2.96 7.04
C ALA A 119 6.74 4.21 6.15
N GLU A 120 7.37 4.08 4.98
CA GLU A 120 7.46 5.18 4.00
C GLU A 120 6.06 5.68 3.58
N ILE A 121 5.10 4.78 3.33
CA ILE A 121 3.72 5.18 3.01
C ILE A 121 3.11 6.01 4.14
N LEU A 122 3.23 5.58 5.41
CA LEU A 122 2.71 6.35 6.54
C LEU A 122 3.41 7.71 6.68
N THR A 123 4.73 7.76 6.51
CA THR A 123 5.49 9.02 6.55
C THR A 123 4.97 10.01 5.52
N PHE A 124 4.77 9.59 4.27
CA PHE A 124 4.26 10.49 3.24
C PHE A 124 2.78 10.84 3.45
N LEU A 125 1.95 9.89 3.89
CA LEU A 125 0.56 10.19 4.22
C LEU A 125 0.44 11.24 5.33
N ALA A 126 1.28 11.19 6.36
CA ALA A 126 1.30 12.15 7.47
C ALA A 126 1.64 13.61 7.06
N LEU A 127 1.98 13.87 5.80
CA LEU A 127 2.06 15.23 5.25
C LEU A 127 0.67 15.85 5.00
N ASP A 128 -0.41 15.07 5.10
CA ASP A 128 -1.79 15.51 5.05
C ASP A 128 -2.38 15.49 6.47
N GLU A 129 -2.91 16.62 6.94
CA GLU A 129 -3.41 16.77 8.33
C GLU A 129 -4.49 15.74 8.68
N GLY A 130 -5.44 15.51 7.77
CA GLY A 130 -6.50 14.52 7.96
C GLY A 130 -5.96 13.08 8.01
N ALA A 131 -4.88 12.79 7.29
CA ALA A 131 -4.19 11.52 7.40
C ALA A 131 -3.45 11.36 8.74
N THR A 132 -2.83 12.43 9.26
CA THR A 132 -2.11 12.42 10.54
C THR A 132 -3.04 12.03 11.69
N GLU A 133 -4.23 12.63 11.77
CA GLU A 133 -5.23 12.27 12.77
C GLU A 133 -5.63 10.78 12.66
N LYS A 134 -5.91 10.29 11.45
CA LYS A 134 -6.25 8.88 11.21
C LYS A 134 -5.13 7.93 11.58
N ILE A 135 -3.88 8.28 11.29
CA ILE A 135 -2.70 7.47 11.64
C ILE A 135 -2.57 7.38 13.17
N GLY A 136 -2.72 8.49 13.89
CA GLY A 136 -2.68 8.54 15.36
C GLY A 136 -3.86 7.83 16.02
N GLY A 137 -5.06 7.98 15.47
CA GLY A 137 -6.29 7.35 15.97
C GLY A 137 -6.42 5.85 15.64
N THR A 138 -5.70 5.36 14.62
CA THR A 138 -5.75 3.93 14.27
C THR A 138 -4.93 3.10 15.26
N GLY A 139 -5.64 2.40 16.15
CA GLY A 139 -5.03 1.53 17.15
C GLY A 139 -3.99 0.56 16.56
N GLY A 140 -2.84 0.47 17.23
CA GLY A 140 -1.76 -0.45 16.91
C GLY A 140 -0.76 0.04 15.85
N VAL A 141 -0.96 1.20 15.21
CA VAL A 141 0.02 1.78 14.28
C VAL A 141 1.33 2.11 15.00
N LEU A 142 1.26 2.84 16.12
CA LEU A 142 2.44 3.21 16.93
C LEU A 142 3.19 1.98 17.44
N LYS A 143 2.46 0.95 17.92
CA LYS A 143 3.05 -0.34 18.30
C LYS A 143 3.72 -1.03 17.11
N GLY A 144 3.11 -0.93 15.93
CA GLY A 144 3.68 -1.43 14.68
C GLY A 144 5.01 -0.75 14.34
N LEU A 145 5.07 0.59 14.44
CA LEU A 145 6.29 1.37 14.23
C LEU A 145 7.37 1.07 15.28
N LEU A 146 7.00 0.96 16.56
CA LEU A 146 7.92 0.57 17.64
C LEU A 146 8.57 -0.79 17.43
N ASN A 147 7.91 -1.73 16.75
CA ASN A 147 8.50 -3.04 16.44
C ASN A 147 9.54 -3.00 15.29
N ILE A 148 9.69 -1.85 14.63
CA ILE A 148 10.67 -1.65 13.53
C ILE A 148 11.97 -1.05 14.07
N PHE A 149 11.89 -0.22 15.11
CA PHE A 149 13.04 0.27 15.88
C PHE A 149 13.60 -0.86 16.77
#